data_AF-A0A4Y7RBR9-F1
#
_entry.id   AF-A0A4Y7RBR9-F1
#
_cell.length_a   1.000
_cell.length_b   1.000
_cell.length_c   1.000
_cell.angle_alpha   90.00
_cell.angle_beta   90.00
_cell.angle_gamma   90.00
#
_symmetry.space_group_name_H-M   'P 1'
#
loop_
_entity.id
_entity.type
_entity.pdbx_description
1 polymer ?
#
loop_
_entity_poly.entity_id
_entity_poly.type
_entity_poly.pdbx_seq_one_letter_code
_entity_poly.pdbx_strand_id
1 'polypeptide(L)'
;MVFKRLFALAAVFLFLTAVLPAVAGQLIDAQTAINDALQNSGAYYEQNNQKGDSINYVSIPILSKYLKGDNYFGCLVYGGPHGDTKDSQSRYLGYTLSGEDYTNVAFPPDVSHSGYFEDQQWVYQPWWNSDVTTNYTVDFNNGLDGTDLYAQNIRQGILVYYTDPSNANNYQVKGVTSETQDFWDNIQQYIHVLAPPTDLAWGIGRMWRYGENGQINYVTVPIMPNMLLDNLDLLVVTPVSAIINVGDTQQYVATYSQSQGAGNGQDVTNFSNWVTANSSIAIIGANNGLATGKSAGATQVTATYAVNGKTLQGHAQLIVQEQQLPPPSNNTPGSLTFQAVSQDGSTSRAPGTAKWTDIVTANLVPPVMQSIAYSENMVEPDYSTTVAPPLPPSGGCAPAYTRITGWRIVGADLSYPKQNPEFTFGQPLPPIGDETISMDVSGRQKATASFKELWAMDGAYILDWFTDQLINQEPKNYNITASNITVQVEYNTVTFHEVCSDDGDCVCVSQTKSGSYMQQLSPITAQLLVNGTGVNSLAQ
;
A
#
# COMPACT_ATOMS: atom_id res chain seq x y z
N MET A 1 -37.70 -57.61 60.15
CA MET A 1 -38.44 -56.38 59.76
C MET A 1 -37.52 -55.20 60.03
N VAL A 2 -37.44 -54.26 59.10
CA VAL A 2 -36.59 -53.04 59.14
C VAL A 2 -35.12 -53.25 58.79
N PHE A 3 -34.74 -52.80 57.59
CA PHE A 3 -33.43 -52.19 57.35
C PHE A 3 -33.67 -50.80 56.73
N LYS A 4 -33.13 -49.79 57.40
CA LYS A 4 -32.99 -48.40 56.93
C LYS A 4 -31.60 -48.26 56.27
N ARG A 5 -31.48 -47.24 55.39
CA ARG A 5 -30.26 -46.63 54.79
C ARG A 5 -29.94 -47.17 53.38
N LEU A 6 -29.55 -46.39 52.37
CA LEU A 6 -29.12 -44.99 52.24
C LEU A 6 -29.25 -44.63 50.73
N PHE A 7 -29.58 -43.38 50.36
CA PHE A 7 -29.46 -42.90 48.98
C PHE A 7 -27.97 -42.77 48.60
N ALA A 8 -27.54 -43.38 47.50
CA ALA A 8 -26.20 -43.22 46.95
C ALA A 8 -26.25 -42.28 45.74
N LEU A 9 -25.74 -41.06 45.89
CA LEU A 9 -25.28 -40.25 44.77
C LEU A 9 -24.02 -40.92 44.21
N ALA A 10 -24.07 -41.35 42.94
CA ALA A 10 -22.89 -41.81 42.23
C ALA A 10 -22.20 -40.62 41.57
N ALA A 11 -21.31 -39.96 42.31
CA ALA A 11 -20.30 -39.10 41.72
C ALA A 11 -19.19 -40.01 41.15
N VAL A 12 -19.10 -40.11 39.82
CA VAL A 12 -18.00 -40.82 39.16
C VAL A 12 -16.86 -39.82 38.98
N PHE A 13 -15.90 -39.82 39.90
CA PHE A 13 -14.62 -39.15 39.74
C PHE A 13 -13.60 -40.16 39.19
N LEU A 14 -13.12 -39.93 37.97
CA LEU A 14 -12.01 -40.69 37.40
C LEU A 14 -10.72 -39.88 37.63
N PHE A 15 -9.87 -40.31 38.57
CA PHE A 15 -8.53 -39.74 38.76
C PHE A 15 -7.48 -40.73 38.25
N LEU A 16 -6.78 -40.39 37.16
CA LEU A 16 -5.48 -40.98 36.83
C LEU A 16 -4.39 -40.15 37.52
N THR A 17 -3.61 -40.78 38.39
CA THR A 17 -2.46 -40.13 39.04
C THR A 17 -1.17 -40.42 38.25
N ALA A 18 -0.59 -39.37 37.67
CA ALA A 18 0.81 -39.32 37.30
C ALA A 18 1.44 -38.14 38.06
N VAL A 19 2.53 -38.39 38.77
CA VAL A 19 3.25 -37.35 39.53
C VAL A 19 4.05 -36.50 38.55
N LEU A 20 3.67 -35.21 38.42
CA LEU A 20 4.43 -34.17 37.72
C LEU A 20 4.70 -33.02 38.73
N PRO A 21 5.90 -32.42 38.80
CA PRO A 21 6.08 -31.18 39.54
C PRO A 21 5.88 -29.98 38.60
N ALA A 22 4.93 -29.11 38.98
CA ALA A 22 4.70 -27.70 38.61
C ALA A 22 3.23 -27.47 38.21
N VAL A 23 2.49 -26.85 39.15
CA VAL A 23 1.07 -26.49 39.16
C VAL A 23 0.41 -26.46 37.76
N ALA A 24 -0.27 -27.55 37.39
CA ALA A 24 -1.26 -27.50 36.32
C ALA A 24 -2.49 -26.76 36.86
N GLY A 25 -3.01 -25.78 36.13
CA GLY A 25 -4.16 -25.01 36.57
C GLY A 25 -5.36 -25.89 36.93
N GLN A 26 -6.23 -25.41 37.82
CA GLN A 26 -7.43 -26.09 38.29
C GLN A 26 -8.67 -25.59 37.52
N LEU A 27 -9.58 -26.48 37.14
CA LEU A 27 -10.85 -26.05 36.55
C LEU A 27 -11.62 -25.24 37.60
N ILE A 28 -12.17 -24.09 37.20
CA ILE A 28 -13.09 -23.33 38.05
C ILE A 28 -14.19 -24.26 38.58
N ASP A 29 -14.56 -24.09 39.85
CA ASP A 29 -15.62 -24.89 40.44
C ASP A 29 -16.91 -24.85 39.59
N ALA A 30 -17.42 -26.04 39.25
CA ALA A 30 -18.52 -26.19 38.31
C ALA A 30 -19.80 -25.49 38.79
N GLN A 31 -20.09 -25.55 40.10
CA GLN A 31 -21.28 -24.88 40.64
C GLN A 31 -21.13 -23.36 40.58
N THR A 32 -19.93 -22.84 40.78
CA THR A 32 -19.62 -21.41 40.65
C THR A 32 -19.83 -20.93 39.22
N ALA A 33 -19.30 -21.63 38.22
CA ALA A 33 -19.49 -21.28 36.81
C ALA A 33 -20.96 -21.40 36.36
N ILE A 34 -21.68 -22.42 36.83
CA ILE A 34 -23.12 -22.57 36.54
C ILE A 34 -23.93 -21.44 37.19
N ASN A 35 -23.64 -21.10 38.46
CA ASN A 35 -24.34 -20.02 39.15
C ASN A 35 -24.12 -18.67 38.46
N ASP A 36 -22.89 -18.39 38.00
CA ASP A 36 -22.57 -17.21 37.21
C ASP A 36 -23.45 -17.14 35.95
N ALA A 37 -23.51 -18.24 35.19
CA ALA A 37 -24.32 -18.31 33.98
C ALA A 37 -25.82 -18.08 34.22
N LEU A 38 -26.38 -18.71 35.27
CA LEU A 38 -27.81 -18.59 35.60
C LEU A 38 -28.21 -17.22 36.13
N GLN A 39 -27.27 -16.47 36.70
CA GLN A 39 -27.55 -15.17 37.34
C GLN A 39 -27.20 -13.99 36.43
N ASN A 40 -26.12 -14.09 35.66
CA ASN A 40 -25.50 -12.95 34.99
C ASN A 40 -25.63 -12.97 33.46
N SER A 41 -26.02 -14.09 32.87
CA SER A 41 -26.06 -14.25 31.40
C SER A 41 -27.47 -14.14 30.81
N GLY A 42 -28.37 -13.38 31.44
CA GLY A 42 -29.74 -13.17 30.94
C GLY A 42 -30.53 -14.48 30.75
N ALA A 43 -31.41 -14.52 29.75
CA ALA A 43 -32.22 -15.71 29.41
C ALA A 43 -31.48 -16.71 28.49
N TYR A 44 -30.14 -16.70 28.47
CA TYR A 44 -29.33 -17.57 27.61
C TYR A 44 -28.92 -18.89 28.30
N TYR A 45 -29.07 -18.98 29.62
CA TYR A 45 -28.85 -20.20 30.38
C TYR A 45 -29.97 -20.43 31.40
N GLU A 46 -30.37 -21.70 31.55
CA GLU A 46 -31.34 -22.15 32.53
C GLU A 46 -30.84 -23.45 33.19
N GLN A 47 -31.49 -23.88 34.28
CA GLN A 47 -31.10 -25.12 34.96
C GLN A 47 -31.24 -26.36 34.05
N ASN A 48 -32.23 -26.32 33.15
CA ASN A 48 -32.50 -27.37 32.18
C ASN A 48 -32.75 -26.75 30.81
N ASN A 49 -32.37 -27.45 29.74
CA ASN A 49 -32.75 -27.06 28.38
C ASN A 49 -34.24 -27.35 28.12
N GLN A 50 -34.73 -26.93 26.95
CA GLN A 50 -36.12 -27.17 26.52
C GLN A 50 -36.51 -28.65 26.40
N LYS A 51 -35.52 -29.56 26.39
CA LYS A 51 -35.71 -31.01 26.34
C LYS A 51 -35.63 -31.68 27.72
N GLY A 52 -35.34 -30.91 28.78
CA GLY A 52 -35.26 -31.38 30.16
C GLY A 52 -33.86 -31.79 30.62
N ASP A 53 -32.84 -31.73 29.77
CA ASP A 53 -31.46 -32.05 30.15
C ASP A 53 -30.88 -30.97 31.06
N SER A 54 -30.16 -31.36 32.10
CA SER A 54 -29.53 -30.42 33.03
C SER A 54 -28.26 -29.80 32.46
N ILE A 55 -27.99 -28.55 32.88
CA ILE A 55 -26.73 -27.85 32.57
C ILE A 55 -25.53 -28.51 33.27
N ASN A 56 -24.44 -28.64 32.54
CA ASN A 56 -23.17 -29.22 32.98
C ASN A 56 -22.02 -28.27 32.61
N TYR A 57 -20.95 -28.31 33.39
CA TYR A 57 -19.73 -27.56 33.12
C TYR A 57 -18.59 -28.52 32.79
N VAL A 58 -18.05 -28.43 31.57
CA VAL A 58 -17.12 -29.41 31.01
C VAL A 58 -15.79 -28.76 30.62
N SER A 59 -14.68 -29.41 30.94
CA SER A 59 -13.36 -28.97 30.48
C SER A 59 -13.14 -29.36 29.02
N ILE A 60 -12.62 -28.43 28.22
CA ILE A 60 -12.06 -28.75 26.90
C ILE A 60 -10.53 -28.66 27.02
N PRO A 61 -9.78 -29.78 26.88
CA PRO A 61 -8.34 -29.81 27.17
C PRO A 61 -7.52 -28.72 26.46
N ILE A 62 -7.82 -28.43 25.19
CA ILE A 62 -7.10 -27.39 24.45
C ILE A 62 -7.40 -25.96 24.96
N LEU A 63 -8.52 -25.73 25.62
CA LEU A 63 -8.83 -24.44 26.24
C LEU A 63 -8.31 -24.33 27.69
N SER A 64 -7.90 -25.44 28.31
CA SER A 64 -7.43 -25.47 29.71
C SER A 64 -6.11 -24.72 29.95
N LYS A 65 -5.39 -24.37 28.88
CA LYS A 65 -4.15 -23.59 28.94
C LYS A 65 -4.36 -22.09 29.19
N TYR A 66 -5.59 -21.59 29.02
CA TYR A 66 -5.92 -20.18 29.22
C TYR A 66 -6.32 -19.97 30.67
N LEU A 67 -5.38 -19.45 31.47
CA LEU A 67 -5.51 -19.34 32.91
C LEU A 67 -5.82 -17.91 33.37
N LYS A 68 -6.54 -17.79 34.49
CA LYS A 68 -6.58 -16.59 35.34
C LYS A 68 -6.13 -16.96 36.75
N GLY A 69 -4.92 -16.55 37.11
CA GLY A 69 -4.23 -17.12 38.26
C GLY A 69 -3.95 -18.60 38.02
N ASP A 70 -4.28 -19.45 38.99
CA ASP A 70 -4.15 -20.91 38.88
C ASP A 70 -5.38 -21.59 38.27
N ASN A 71 -6.41 -20.86 37.83
CA ASN A 71 -7.66 -21.45 37.37
C ASN A 71 -7.85 -21.38 35.85
N TYR A 72 -8.40 -22.43 35.24
CA TYR A 72 -8.84 -22.46 33.84
C TYR A 72 -10.36 -22.57 33.70
N PHE A 73 -10.82 -22.25 32.49
CA PHE A 73 -12.23 -22.11 32.14
C PHE A 73 -12.70 -23.32 31.31
N GLY A 74 -13.94 -23.74 31.54
CA GLY A 74 -14.64 -24.79 30.81
C GLY A 74 -15.78 -24.22 29.98
N CYS A 75 -16.65 -25.09 29.49
CA CYS A 75 -17.81 -24.79 28.67
C CYS A 75 -19.09 -25.25 29.36
N LEU A 76 -20.18 -24.51 29.15
CA LEU A 76 -21.51 -24.89 29.64
C LEU A 76 -22.29 -25.61 28.57
N VAL A 77 -22.72 -26.84 28.85
CA VAL A 77 -23.42 -27.73 27.91
C VAL A 77 -24.59 -28.41 28.59
N TYR A 78 -25.63 -28.78 27.85
CA TYR A 78 -26.76 -29.54 28.38
C TYR A 78 -26.68 -31.02 27.97
N GLY A 79 -27.03 -31.93 28.88
CA GLY A 79 -26.99 -33.36 28.58
C GLY A 79 -25.56 -33.89 28.45
N GLY A 80 -25.34 -34.87 27.56
CA GLY A 80 -24.06 -35.58 27.43
C GLY A 80 -23.51 -35.67 26.00
N PRO A 81 -22.22 -36.06 25.85
CA PRO A 81 -21.56 -36.17 24.55
C PRO A 81 -22.22 -37.21 23.64
N HIS A 82 -22.28 -36.92 22.34
CA HIS A 82 -22.88 -37.80 21.34
C HIS A 82 -22.34 -37.49 19.93
N GLY A 83 -22.83 -38.24 18.94
CA GLY A 83 -22.36 -38.16 17.55
C GLY A 83 -21.10 -38.99 17.29
N ASP A 84 -20.40 -38.67 16.19
CA ASP A 84 -19.16 -39.36 15.82
C ASP A 84 -18.08 -39.18 16.87
N THR A 85 -17.17 -40.16 16.95
CA THR A 85 -15.99 -40.09 17.84
C THR A 85 -14.72 -40.23 17.02
N LYS A 86 -13.80 -39.26 17.16
CA LYS A 86 -12.45 -39.26 16.56
C LYS A 86 -11.44 -38.85 17.63
N ASP A 87 -10.29 -39.51 17.69
CA ASP A 87 -9.22 -39.22 18.67
C ASP A 87 -9.71 -39.11 20.13
N SER A 88 -10.64 -39.99 20.52
CA SER A 88 -11.30 -40.00 21.83
C SER A 88 -12.12 -38.74 22.16
N GLN A 89 -12.43 -37.91 21.16
CA GLN A 89 -13.31 -36.76 21.25
C GLN A 89 -14.63 -37.04 20.53
N SER A 90 -15.77 -36.81 21.21
CA SER A 90 -17.07 -36.78 20.55
C SER A 90 -17.24 -35.48 19.77
N ARG A 91 -17.93 -35.56 18.63
CA ARG A 91 -18.26 -34.41 17.78
C ARG A 91 -19.04 -33.35 18.53
N TYR A 92 -19.98 -33.79 19.36
CA TYR A 92 -20.81 -32.94 20.18
C TYR A 92 -20.58 -33.24 21.66
N LEU A 93 -20.43 -32.20 22.47
CA LEU A 93 -20.22 -32.31 23.92
C LEU A 93 -21.55 -32.37 24.69
N GLY A 94 -22.65 -32.05 24.04
CA GLY A 94 -23.98 -31.96 24.61
C GLY A 94 -24.89 -31.16 23.68
N TYR A 95 -25.82 -30.43 24.28
CA TYR A 95 -26.81 -29.61 23.60
C TYR A 95 -26.77 -28.15 24.07
N THR A 96 -27.36 -27.25 23.30
CA THR A 96 -27.65 -25.86 23.68
C THR A 96 -28.94 -25.76 24.52
N LEU A 97 -29.29 -24.56 24.99
CA LEU A 97 -30.55 -24.31 25.72
C LEU A 97 -31.81 -24.68 24.90
N SER A 98 -31.76 -24.46 23.58
CA SER A 98 -32.84 -24.84 22.65
C SER A 98 -32.79 -26.32 22.24
N GLY A 99 -31.71 -27.03 22.58
CA GLY A 99 -31.55 -28.44 22.29
C GLY A 99 -30.88 -28.74 20.94
N GLU A 100 -30.19 -27.77 20.35
CA GLU A 100 -29.29 -27.92 19.20
C GLU A 100 -27.97 -28.58 19.62
N ASP A 101 -27.28 -29.25 18.69
CA ASP A 101 -26.02 -29.93 18.97
C ASP A 101 -24.88 -28.94 19.33
N TYR A 102 -24.31 -29.08 20.52
CA TYR A 102 -23.18 -28.29 20.98
C TYR A 102 -21.87 -28.85 20.43
N THR A 103 -21.23 -28.13 19.51
CA THR A 103 -20.03 -28.63 18.83
C THR A 103 -18.77 -28.58 19.69
N ASN A 104 -17.91 -29.58 19.50
CA ASN A 104 -16.63 -29.68 20.20
C ASN A 104 -15.51 -29.01 19.39
N VAL A 105 -14.95 -27.91 19.92
CA VAL A 105 -13.83 -27.20 19.28
C VAL A 105 -12.56 -28.06 19.14
N ALA A 106 -12.41 -29.10 19.98
CA ALA A 106 -11.30 -30.05 19.94
C ALA A 106 -11.53 -31.21 18.95
N PHE A 107 -12.70 -31.29 18.31
CA PHE A 107 -12.95 -32.31 17.30
C PHE A 107 -12.29 -31.91 15.97
N PRO A 108 -11.55 -32.82 15.30
CA PRO A 108 -10.84 -32.49 14.07
C PRO A 108 -11.81 -32.20 12.92
N PRO A 109 -11.46 -31.30 11.99
CA PRO A 109 -12.33 -30.92 10.88
C PRO A 109 -12.52 -32.09 9.91
N ASP A 110 -13.73 -32.25 9.36
CA ASP A 110 -14.04 -33.32 8.40
C ASP A 110 -13.41 -33.09 7.02
N VAL A 111 -13.05 -31.85 6.72
CA VAL A 111 -12.50 -31.44 5.43
C VAL A 111 -11.21 -30.67 5.66
N SER A 112 -10.16 -31.04 4.92
CA SER A 112 -8.90 -30.30 4.92
C SER A 112 -9.09 -28.87 4.42
N HIS A 113 -8.16 -28.00 4.80
CA HIS A 113 -8.11 -26.64 4.31
C HIS A 113 -6.68 -26.17 4.18
N SER A 114 -6.52 -25.03 3.51
CA SER A 114 -5.25 -24.35 3.31
C SER A 114 -5.48 -22.85 3.40
N GLY A 115 -4.38 -22.12 3.64
CA GLY A 115 -4.41 -20.67 3.76
C GLY A 115 -4.78 -20.18 5.15
N TYR A 116 -4.98 -18.87 5.23
CA TYR A 116 -5.28 -18.19 6.48
C TYR A 116 -6.78 -18.23 6.80
N PHE A 117 -7.11 -18.19 8.08
CA PHE A 117 -8.49 -18.15 8.57
C PHE A 117 -9.27 -16.99 7.96
N GLU A 118 -8.66 -15.81 7.85
CA GLU A 118 -9.27 -14.61 7.29
C GLU A 118 -9.56 -14.70 5.78
N ASP A 119 -8.85 -15.57 5.06
CA ASP A 119 -8.95 -15.71 3.60
C ASP A 119 -9.99 -16.76 3.17
N GLN A 120 -10.61 -17.44 4.13
CA GLN A 120 -11.63 -18.44 3.83
C GLN A 120 -12.92 -17.77 3.32
N GLN A 121 -13.66 -18.47 2.47
CA GLN A 121 -14.96 -18.02 1.97
C GLN A 121 -16.06 -18.21 3.00
N TRP A 122 -16.01 -17.43 4.09
CA TRP A 122 -16.99 -17.47 5.17
C TRP A 122 -18.37 -17.02 4.69
N VAL A 123 -19.40 -17.71 5.16
CA VAL A 123 -20.80 -17.38 4.93
C VAL A 123 -21.18 -16.21 5.82
N TYR A 124 -21.58 -15.11 5.20
CA TYR A 124 -22.15 -13.95 5.89
C TYR A 124 -23.58 -14.24 6.36
N GLN A 125 -23.89 -13.89 7.61
CA GLN A 125 -25.19 -14.09 8.27
C GLN A 125 -25.73 -15.52 8.10
N PRO A 126 -25.02 -16.55 8.59
CA PRO A 126 -25.35 -17.95 8.34
C PRO A 126 -26.74 -18.36 8.83
N TRP A 127 -27.30 -17.70 9.85
CA TRP A 127 -28.66 -17.93 10.35
C TRP A 127 -29.79 -17.54 9.38
N TRP A 128 -29.48 -16.77 8.33
CA TRP A 128 -30.42 -16.46 7.24
C TRP A 128 -30.02 -17.08 5.90
N ASN A 129 -28.89 -17.78 5.85
CA ASN A 129 -28.42 -18.39 4.61
C ASN A 129 -29.12 -19.73 4.39
N SER A 130 -29.84 -19.86 3.26
CA SER A 130 -30.63 -21.04 2.93
C SER A 130 -29.80 -22.32 2.85
N ASP A 131 -28.56 -22.23 2.37
CA ASP A 131 -27.70 -23.40 2.23
C ASP A 131 -27.25 -23.89 3.61
N VAL A 132 -27.03 -22.98 4.56
CA VAL A 132 -26.74 -23.34 5.96
C VAL A 132 -27.97 -23.95 6.62
N THR A 133 -29.12 -23.25 6.60
CA THR A 133 -30.33 -23.70 7.33
C THR A 133 -30.97 -24.96 6.75
N THR A 134 -30.65 -25.32 5.50
CA THR A 134 -31.10 -26.59 4.89
C THR A 134 -30.25 -27.78 5.33
N ASN A 135 -28.96 -27.57 5.61
CA ASN A 135 -28.00 -28.63 5.93
C ASN A 135 -27.72 -28.76 7.43
N TYR A 136 -27.93 -27.70 8.19
CA TYR A 136 -27.65 -27.63 9.62
C TYR A 136 -28.85 -27.08 10.37
N THR A 137 -29.11 -27.65 11.56
CA THR A 137 -29.97 -26.96 12.53
C THR A 137 -29.26 -25.69 12.96
N VAL A 138 -29.98 -24.56 12.94
CA VAL A 138 -29.54 -23.25 13.40
C VAL A 138 -30.73 -22.64 14.13
N ASP A 139 -30.72 -22.72 15.45
CA ASP A 139 -31.76 -22.12 16.29
C ASP A 139 -31.41 -20.66 16.55
N PHE A 140 -32.38 -19.76 16.52
CA PHE A 140 -32.12 -18.30 16.54
C PHE A 140 -31.60 -17.74 17.88
N ASN A 141 -31.09 -18.59 18.79
CA ASN A 141 -30.49 -18.33 20.10
C ASN A 141 -30.88 -16.99 20.76
N ASN A 142 -32.18 -16.75 20.89
CA ASN A 142 -32.75 -15.52 21.48
C ASN A 142 -32.23 -14.20 20.86
N GLY A 143 -31.82 -14.20 19.60
CA GLY A 143 -31.43 -13.00 18.83
C GLY A 143 -29.99 -12.51 19.04
N LEU A 144 -29.08 -13.37 19.51
CA LEU A 144 -27.66 -13.01 19.72
C LEU A 144 -26.86 -12.84 18.43
N ASP A 145 -27.21 -13.59 17.39
CA ASP A 145 -26.45 -13.64 16.16
C ASP A 145 -26.39 -12.28 15.45
N GLY A 146 -25.18 -11.89 15.02
CA GLY A 146 -24.95 -10.60 14.36
C GLY A 146 -24.97 -9.38 15.29
N THR A 147 -25.13 -9.56 16.60
CA THR A 147 -25.06 -8.46 17.57
C THR A 147 -23.62 -8.17 18.01
N ASP A 148 -23.35 -6.93 18.38
CA ASP A 148 -22.01 -6.52 18.83
C ASP A 148 -21.69 -6.95 20.27
N LEU A 149 -22.67 -7.54 20.99
CA LEU A 149 -22.58 -7.84 22.42
C LEU A 149 -21.35 -8.68 22.79
N TYR A 150 -20.99 -9.64 21.94
CA TYR A 150 -19.84 -10.53 22.14
C TYR A 150 -18.79 -10.44 21.03
N ALA A 151 -18.82 -9.40 20.20
CA ALA A 151 -17.91 -9.27 19.05
C ALA A 151 -16.43 -9.34 19.48
N GLN A 152 -16.07 -8.71 20.61
CA GLN A 152 -14.72 -8.78 21.16
C GLN A 152 -14.36 -10.18 21.68
N ASN A 153 -15.28 -10.83 22.40
CA ASN A 153 -15.09 -12.19 22.88
C ASN A 153 -14.86 -13.18 21.73
N ILE A 154 -15.63 -13.03 20.65
CA ILE A 154 -15.54 -13.85 19.44
C ILE A 154 -14.17 -13.65 18.81
N ARG A 155 -13.81 -12.39 18.53
CA ARG A 155 -12.52 -12.03 17.94
C ARG A 155 -11.35 -12.61 18.73
N GLN A 156 -11.32 -12.36 20.05
CA GLN A 156 -10.20 -12.79 20.88
C GLN A 156 -10.16 -14.31 21.05
N GLY A 157 -11.33 -14.96 21.19
CA GLY A 157 -11.42 -16.42 21.29
C GLY A 157 -10.85 -17.12 20.06
N ILE A 158 -11.20 -16.65 18.86
CA ILE A 158 -10.65 -17.15 17.60
C ILE A 158 -9.14 -16.90 17.53
N LEU A 159 -8.69 -15.67 17.77
CA LEU A 159 -7.27 -15.30 17.67
C LEU A 159 -6.39 -16.16 18.58
N VAL A 160 -6.77 -16.36 19.85
CA VAL A 160 -5.95 -17.18 20.76
C VAL A 160 -6.00 -18.66 20.38
N TYR A 161 -7.15 -19.18 19.97
CA TYR A 161 -7.29 -20.60 19.67
C TYR A 161 -6.49 -21.03 18.44
N TYR A 162 -6.59 -20.28 17.34
CA TYR A 162 -5.97 -20.68 16.07
C TYR A 162 -4.53 -20.20 15.90
N THR A 163 -4.02 -19.34 16.80
CA THR A 163 -2.57 -19.08 16.91
C THR A 163 -1.85 -20.18 17.69
N ASP A 164 -2.58 -21.04 18.40
CA ASP A 164 -2.01 -22.16 19.12
C ASP A 164 -1.55 -23.27 18.17
N PRO A 165 -0.27 -23.69 18.21
CA PRO A 165 0.24 -24.71 17.31
C PRO A 165 -0.36 -26.11 17.54
N SER A 166 -1.07 -26.32 18.65
CA SER A 166 -1.80 -27.55 18.95
C SER A 166 -3.27 -27.51 18.56
N ASN A 167 -3.73 -26.45 17.87
CA ASN A 167 -5.13 -26.35 17.45
C ASN A 167 -5.54 -27.52 16.54
N ALA A 168 -6.59 -28.25 16.96
CA ALA A 168 -7.05 -29.46 16.27
C ALA A 168 -7.54 -29.21 14.83
N ASN A 169 -7.76 -27.94 14.50
CA ASN A 169 -8.26 -27.49 13.22
C ASN A 169 -7.13 -27.05 12.27
N ASN A 170 -5.87 -26.93 12.68
CA ASN A 170 -4.73 -26.51 11.85
C ASN A 170 -4.87 -25.20 11.04
N TYR A 171 -5.77 -24.26 11.42
CA TYR A 171 -5.79 -22.95 10.74
C TYR A 171 -4.57 -22.13 11.12
N GLN A 172 -4.08 -21.33 10.17
CA GLN A 172 -3.16 -20.23 10.41
C GLN A 172 -3.95 -18.91 10.46
N VAL A 173 -3.49 -17.94 11.24
CA VAL A 173 -4.17 -16.64 11.39
C VAL A 173 -3.19 -15.53 11.07
N LYS A 174 -3.57 -14.57 10.22
CA LYS A 174 -2.75 -13.39 9.93
C LYS A 174 -2.72 -12.43 11.12
N GLY A 175 -3.80 -12.40 11.90
CA GLY A 175 -4.01 -11.49 13.00
C GLY A 175 -4.67 -10.20 12.54
N VAL A 176 -4.77 -9.21 13.42
CA VAL A 176 -5.39 -7.91 13.11
C VAL A 176 -4.35 -7.00 12.46
N THR A 177 -4.46 -6.84 11.13
CA THR A 177 -3.62 -5.96 10.32
C THR A 177 -4.52 -5.01 9.53
N SER A 178 -3.94 -4.01 8.84
CA SER A 178 -4.72 -3.13 7.97
C SER A 178 -5.44 -3.87 6.83
N GLU A 179 -4.96 -5.04 6.42
CA GLU A 179 -5.61 -5.87 5.39
C GLU A 179 -6.82 -6.62 5.94
N THR A 180 -6.76 -7.09 7.18
CA THR A 180 -7.76 -7.98 7.79
C THR A 180 -8.73 -7.25 8.74
N GLN A 181 -8.55 -5.93 8.92
CA GLN A 181 -9.29 -5.14 9.89
C GLN A 181 -10.81 -5.22 9.70
N ASP A 182 -11.29 -5.04 8.47
CA ASP A 182 -12.74 -5.06 8.18
C ASP A 182 -13.38 -6.42 8.53
N PHE A 183 -12.67 -7.53 8.32
CA PHE A 183 -13.13 -8.87 8.69
C PHE A 183 -13.25 -9.00 10.21
N TRP A 184 -12.22 -8.58 10.95
CA TRP A 184 -12.19 -8.68 12.41
C TRP A 184 -13.15 -7.73 13.11
N ASP A 185 -13.42 -6.55 12.55
CA ASP A 185 -14.37 -5.58 13.08
C ASP A 185 -15.83 -6.01 12.83
N ASN A 186 -16.06 -6.96 11.92
CA ASN A 186 -17.39 -7.50 11.58
C ASN A 186 -17.51 -9.02 11.83
N ILE A 187 -16.62 -9.62 12.63
CA ILE A 187 -16.55 -11.07 12.84
C ILE A 187 -17.87 -11.69 13.34
N GLN A 188 -18.64 -10.93 14.13
CA GLN A 188 -19.96 -11.28 14.65
C GLN A 188 -21.00 -11.54 13.55
N GLN A 189 -20.79 -11.01 12.34
CA GLN A 189 -21.68 -11.25 11.20
C GLN A 189 -21.51 -12.64 10.57
N TYR A 190 -20.44 -13.37 10.90
CA TYR A 190 -20.09 -14.65 10.26
C TYR A 190 -20.30 -15.87 11.16
N ILE A 191 -20.69 -15.67 12.42
CA ILE A 191 -20.77 -16.69 13.45
C ILE A 191 -22.20 -16.83 13.97
N HIS A 192 -22.67 -18.07 14.05
CA HIS A 192 -23.83 -18.44 14.84
C HIS A 192 -23.37 -18.85 16.24
N VAL A 193 -23.86 -18.15 17.27
CA VAL A 193 -23.50 -18.40 18.66
C VAL A 193 -24.35 -19.57 19.18
N LEU A 194 -23.74 -20.70 19.48
CA LEU A 194 -24.42 -21.86 20.09
C LEU A 194 -24.66 -21.64 21.58
N ALA A 195 -23.64 -21.09 22.24
CA ALA A 195 -23.69 -20.74 23.64
C ALA A 195 -22.81 -19.50 23.87
N PRO A 196 -23.37 -18.41 24.42
CA PRO A 196 -22.59 -17.20 24.65
C PRO A 196 -21.54 -17.42 25.75
N PRO A 197 -20.45 -16.65 25.77
CA PRO A 197 -19.52 -16.69 26.88
C PRO A 197 -20.18 -16.18 28.16
N THR A 198 -19.62 -16.56 29.30
CA THR A 198 -19.96 -15.98 30.60
C THR A 198 -18.69 -15.38 31.23
N ASP A 199 -18.77 -14.90 32.46
CA ASP A 199 -17.57 -14.47 33.17
C ASP A 199 -16.63 -15.65 33.40
N LEU A 200 -17.20 -16.84 33.65
CA LEU A 200 -16.46 -18.03 34.08
C LEU A 200 -16.48 -19.21 33.10
N ALA A 201 -17.08 -19.07 31.91
CA ALA A 201 -17.14 -20.14 30.92
C ALA A 201 -16.93 -19.62 29.50
N TRP A 202 -16.25 -20.45 28.69
CA TRP A 202 -16.11 -20.26 27.26
C TRP A 202 -17.47 -20.40 26.58
N GLY A 203 -17.76 -19.45 25.68
CA GLY A 203 -18.80 -19.63 24.69
C GLY A 203 -18.29 -20.44 23.50
N ILE A 204 -19.20 -20.94 22.70
CA ILE A 204 -18.91 -21.67 21.46
C ILE A 204 -19.85 -21.18 20.36
N GLY A 205 -19.31 -21.01 19.17
CA GLY A 205 -20.10 -20.77 17.98
C GLY A 205 -19.64 -21.59 16.79
N ARG A 206 -20.42 -21.49 15.71
CA ARG A 206 -20.13 -22.11 14.42
C ARG A 206 -20.04 -21.04 13.35
N MET A 207 -19.04 -21.18 12.49
CA MET A 207 -18.89 -20.42 11.25
C MET A 207 -18.95 -21.41 10.09
N TRP A 208 -19.45 -21.00 8.92
CA TRP A 208 -19.54 -21.87 7.75
C TRP A 208 -18.75 -21.30 6.60
N ARG A 209 -18.14 -22.17 5.80
CA ARG A 209 -17.43 -21.77 4.59
C ARG A 209 -17.84 -22.60 3.39
N TYR A 210 -17.74 -22.00 2.21
CA TYR A 210 -17.86 -22.70 0.95
C TYR A 210 -16.54 -23.41 0.61
N GLY A 211 -16.62 -24.68 0.21
CA GLY A 211 -15.52 -25.43 -0.39
C GLY A 211 -15.50 -25.33 -1.92
N GLU A 212 -14.48 -25.90 -2.56
CA GLU A 212 -14.24 -25.81 -4.03
C GLU A 212 -15.43 -26.25 -4.90
N ASN A 213 -16.29 -27.14 -4.40
CA ASN A 213 -17.45 -27.68 -5.12
C ASN A 213 -18.79 -27.11 -4.63
N GLY A 214 -18.79 -25.98 -3.92
CA GLY A 214 -20.01 -25.38 -3.34
C GLY A 214 -20.56 -26.12 -2.11
N GLN A 215 -19.84 -27.14 -1.61
CA GLN A 215 -20.19 -27.80 -0.36
C GLN A 215 -19.97 -26.86 0.83
N ILE A 216 -20.88 -26.89 1.79
CA ILE A 216 -20.80 -26.06 3.00
C ILE A 216 -20.35 -26.90 4.18
N ASN A 217 -19.28 -26.46 4.84
CA ASN A 217 -18.74 -27.10 6.03
C ASN A 217 -18.67 -26.09 7.18
N TYR A 218 -19.01 -26.52 8.38
CA TYR A 218 -18.85 -25.68 9.56
C TYR A 218 -17.47 -25.82 10.18
N VAL A 219 -17.08 -24.77 10.90
CA VAL A 219 -15.91 -24.68 11.76
C VAL A 219 -16.40 -24.24 13.13
N THR A 220 -15.99 -24.95 14.17
CA THR A 220 -16.32 -24.58 15.56
C THR A 220 -15.29 -23.59 16.07
N VAL A 221 -15.76 -22.47 16.62
CA VAL A 221 -14.91 -21.41 17.14
C VAL A 221 -15.20 -21.15 18.62
N PRO A 222 -14.17 -20.96 19.45
CA PRO A 222 -14.37 -20.59 20.86
C PRO A 222 -14.58 -19.09 21.02
N ILE A 223 -15.40 -18.73 22.00
CA ILE A 223 -15.73 -17.35 22.36
C ILE A 223 -15.23 -17.10 23.78
N MET A 224 -14.35 -16.11 23.94
CA MET A 224 -13.57 -15.92 25.18
C MET A 224 -14.46 -15.54 26.39
N PRO A 225 -14.24 -16.11 27.58
CA PRO A 225 -14.89 -15.67 28.83
C PRO A 225 -14.59 -14.21 29.15
N ASN A 226 -15.55 -13.48 29.73
CA ASN A 226 -15.36 -12.06 30.04
C ASN A 226 -14.19 -11.84 31.01
N MET A 227 -13.99 -12.73 31.99
CA MET A 227 -12.89 -12.58 32.94
C MET A 227 -11.50 -12.76 32.31
N LEU A 228 -11.39 -13.43 31.16
CA LEU A 228 -10.16 -13.49 30.38
C LEU A 228 -9.97 -12.22 29.53
N LEU A 229 -11.05 -11.61 29.05
CA LEU A 229 -11.02 -10.34 28.31
C LEU A 229 -10.71 -9.12 29.18
N ASP A 230 -11.22 -9.09 30.41
CA ASP A 230 -11.04 -7.99 31.37
C ASP A 230 -9.56 -7.69 31.71
N ASN A 231 -8.62 -8.54 31.26
CA ASN A 231 -7.18 -8.39 31.42
C ASN A 231 -6.43 -7.80 30.21
N LEU A 232 -7.11 -7.44 29.10
CA LEU A 232 -6.47 -6.85 27.91
C LEU A 232 -6.47 -5.30 27.97
N ASP A 233 -5.61 -4.74 28.82
CA ASP A 233 -5.17 -3.34 28.65
C ASP A 233 -4.20 -3.29 27.45
N LEU A 234 -4.50 -2.52 26.40
CA LEU A 234 -3.65 -2.44 25.21
C LEU A 234 -3.20 -0.99 24.94
N LEU A 235 -1.92 -0.84 24.59
CA LEU A 235 -1.36 0.39 24.04
C LEU A 235 -1.00 0.17 22.57
N VAL A 236 -1.69 0.84 21.66
CA VAL A 236 -1.45 0.74 20.21
C VAL A 236 -0.70 1.97 19.73
N VAL A 237 0.34 1.79 18.91
CA VAL A 237 1.07 2.90 18.26
C VAL A 237 0.68 2.96 16.79
N THR A 238 0.28 4.13 16.30
CA THR A 238 -0.13 4.37 14.90
C THR A 238 0.70 5.51 14.29
N PRO A 239 1.18 5.40 13.04
CA PRO A 239 1.09 4.22 12.17
C PRO A 239 1.93 3.05 12.71
N VAL A 240 1.57 1.80 12.37
CA VAL A 240 2.34 0.61 12.79
C VAL A 240 3.69 0.51 12.07
N SER A 241 3.79 1.09 10.87
CA SER A 241 5.02 1.27 10.11
C SER A 241 4.99 2.58 9.34
N ALA A 242 6.15 3.23 9.19
CA ALA A 242 6.30 4.41 8.35
C ALA A 242 7.64 4.38 7.60
N ILE A 243 7.67 5.03 6.44
CA ILE A 243 8.87 5.21 5.62
C ILE A 243 9.07 6.71 5.41
N ILE A 244 10.25 7.21 5.76
CA ILE A 244 10.66 8.61 5.61
C ILE A 244 12.07 8.71 5.02
N ASN A 245 12.47 9.85 4.47
CA ASN A 245 13.86 10.09 4.10
C ASN A 245 14.67 10.60 5.30
N VAL A 246 16.01 10.55 5.20
CA VAL A 246 16.88 11.28 6.13
C VAL A 246 16.46 12.77 6.17
N GLY A 247 16.29 13.31 7.39
CA GLY A 247 15.86 14.69 7.63
C GLY A 247 14.35 14.92 7.70
N ASP A 248 13.53 13.98 7.23
CA ASP A 248 12.07 14.06 7.34
C ASP A 248 11.60 13.66 8.75
N THR A 249 10.35 14.00 9.08
CA THR A 249 9.71 13.68 10.36
C THR A 249 8.46 12.82 10.19
N GLN A 250 8.19 11.93 11.15
CA GLN A 250 6.96 11.13 11.23
C GLN A 250 6.32 11.30 12.62
N GLN A 251 5.03 11.64 12.65
CA GLN A 251 4.25 11.65 13.89
C GLN A 251 3.71 10.24 14.20
N TYR A 252 3.94 9.77 15.42
CA TYR A 252 3.29 8.58 15.98
C TYR A 252 2.31 8.98 17.08
N VAL A 253 1.20 8.24 17.17
CA VAL A 253 0.14 8.42 18.16
C VAL A 253 0.04 7.15 18.99
N ALA A 254 0.03 7.28 20.31
CA ALA A 254 -0.21 6.17 21.23
C ALA A 254 -1.64 6.21 21.74
N THR A 255 -2.40 5.15 21.47
CA THR A 255 -3.80 5.02 21.83
C THR A 255 -3.96 3.91 22.87
N TYR A 256 -4.41 4.28 24.07
CA TYR A 256 -4.72 3.37 25.16
C TYR A 256 -6.19 2.92 25.06
N SER A 257 -6.43 1.61 24.99
CA SER A 257 -7.76 1.04 25.03
C SER A 257 -7.97 0.26 26.33
N GLN A 258 -9.04 0.62 27.05
CA GLN A 258 -9.51 -0.07 28.24
C GLN A 258 -10.42 -1.24 27.84
N SER A 259 -10.47 -2.26 28.68
CA SER A 259 -11.32 -3.45 28.53
C SER A 259 -12.84 -3.18 28.62
N GLN A 260 -13.28 -1.92 28.76
CA GLN A 260 -14.69 -1.57 28.96
C GLN A 260 -15.16 -0.58 27.87
N GLY A 261 -15.94 -1.09 26.92
CA GLY A 261 -16.78 -0.31 26.02
C GLY A 261 -16.22 -0.03 24.62
N ALA A 262 -17.11 -0.10 23.63
CA ALA A 262 -16.86 0.41 22.28
C ALA A 262 -16.67 1.93 22.33
N GLY A 263 -15.41 2.35 22.45
CA GLY A 263 -14.99 3.74 22.38
C GLY A 263 -13.63 3.81 21.72
N ASN A 264 -13.46 4.72 20.76
CA ASN A 264 -12.16 5.05 20.20
C ASN A 264 -11.19 5.28 21.35
N GLY A 265 -10.15 4.46 21.46
CA GLY A 265 -9.22 4.47 22.59
C GLY A 265 -8.70 5.87 22.92
N GLN A 266 -8.28 6.07 24.16
CA GLN A 266 -7.77 7.35 24.64
C GLN A 266 -6.40 7.65 24.01
N ASP A 267 -6.26 8.81 23.37
CA ASP A 267 -4.94 9.31 22.97
C ASP A 267 -4.12 9.64 24.23
N VAL A 268 -3.03 8.92 24.40
CA VAL A 268 -2.07 9.04 25.51
C VAL A 268 -0.68 9.41 25.00
N THR A 269 -0.56 9.96 23.80
CA THR A 269 0.71 10.29 23.13
C THR A 269 1.62 11.16 24.00
N ASN A 270 1.07 12.23 24.59
CA ASN A 270 1.84 13.15 25.43
C ASN A 270 2.08 12.64 26.87
N PHE A 271 1.48 11.51 27.23
CA PHE A 271 1.62 10.86 28.53
C PHE A 271 2.45 9.57 28.45
N SER A 272 2.86 9.20 27.24
CA SER A 272 3.71 8.04 26.97
C SER A 272 5.17 8.48 26.89
N ASN A 273 6.07 7.63 27.38
CA ASN A 273 7.50 7.76 27.16
C ASN A 273 7.87 7.08 25.82
N TRP A 274 8.45 7.85 24.91
CA TRP A 274 8.81 7.39 23.56
C TRP A 274 10.30 7.16 23.42
N VAL A 275 10.67 6.03 22.81
CA VAL A 275 12.07 5.71 22.48
C VAL A 275 12.18 5.06 21.09
N THR A 276 13.30 5.30 20.42
CA THR A 276 13.74 4.51 19.26
C THR A 276 14.79 3.51 19.71
N ALA A 277 14.75 2.28 19.17
CA ALA A 277 15.72 1.24 19.50
C ALA A 277 17.16 1.60 19.06
N ASN A 278 17.29 2.39 18.00
CA ASN A 278 18.56 2.89 17.50
C ASN A 278 18.47 4.39 17.18
N SER A 279 19.06 5.21 18.05
CA SER A 279 19.12 6.67 17.93
C SER A 279 20.08 7.18 16.86
N SER A 280 20.96 6.32 16.31
CA SER A 280 21.78 6.69 15.15
C SER A 280 20.96 6.75 13.86
N ILE A 281 19.86 5.97 13.78
CA ILE A 281 18.97 5.90 12.62
C ILE A 281 17.87 6.96 12.71
N ALA A 282 17.20 7.08 13.87
CA ALA A 282 16.18 8.10 14.09
C ALA A 282 16.05 8.44 15.57
N ILE A 283 15.72 9.69 15.88
CA ILE A 283 15.36 10.16 17.23
C ILE A 283 13.86 10.40 17.31
N ILE A 284 13.27 10.26 18.50
CA ILE A 284 11.85 10.54 18.73
C ILE A 284 11.69 11.42 19.97
N GLY A 285 10.79 12.40 19.91
CA GLY A 285 10.52 13.26 21.06
C GLY A 285 9.85 12.46 22.18
N ALA A 286 10.52 12.43 23.34
CA ALA A 286 10.20 11.54 24.46
C ALA A 286 8.75 11.65 24.98
N ASN A 287 8.09 12.80 24.78
CA ASN A 287 6.73 13.07 25.28
C ASN A 287 5.79 13.60 24.18
N ASN A 288 6.11 13.42 22.89
CA ASN A 288 5.25 13.92 21.81
C ASN A 288 5.11 12.97 20.61
N GLY A 289 5.86 11.87 20.57
CA GLY A 289 5.76 10.88 19.49
C GLY A 289 6.26 11.35 18.11
N LEU A 290 6.95 12.49 18.02
CA LEU A 290 7.48 13.00 16.75
C LEU A 290 8.88 12.44 16.48
N ALA A 291 8.99 11.53 15.51
CA ALA A 291 10.24 10.92 15.09
C ALA A 291 10.91 11.72 13.96
N THR A 292 12.24 11.78 13.94
CA THR A 292 13.07 12.42 12.90
C THR A 292 14.15 11.46 12.43
N GLY A 293 14.28 11.26 11.11
CA GLY A 293 15.29 10.39 10.52
C GLY A 293 16.70 11.03 10.50
N LYS A 294 17.71 10.33 11.03
CA LYS A 294 19.14 10.75 11.05
C LYS A 294 19.99 10.04 10.01
N SER A 295 19.82 8.72 9.84
CA SER A 295 20.58 7.93 8.85
C SER A 295 19.72 6.83 8.26
N ALA A 296 20.06 6.38 7.06
CA ALA A 296 19.35 5.27 6.44
C ALA A 296 19.42 3.99 7.30
N GLY A 297 18.31 3.27 7.39
CA GLY A 297 18.17 2.07 8.21
C GLY A 297 16.75 1.91 8.78
N ALA A 298 16.49 0.79 9.44
CA ALA A 298 15.22 0.54 10.14
C ALA A 298 15.43 0.59 11.66
N THR A 299 14.48 1.18 12.38
CA THR A 299 14.48 1.26 13.84
C THR A 299 13.07 1.07 14.40
N GLN A 300 12.96 0.39 15.53
CA GLN A 300 11.68 0.20 16.22
C GLN A 300 11.37 1.41 17.09
N VAL A 301 10.15 1.91 17.02
CA VAL A 301 9.59 2.93 17.90
C VAL A 301 8.80 2.24 19.00
N THR A 302 9.02 2.60 20.27
CA THR A 302 8.29 2.08 21.42
C THR A 302 7.69 3.22 22.22
N ALA A 303 6.38 3.15 22.46
CA ALA A 303 5.68 3.97 23.45
C ALA A 303 5.49 3.17 24.73
N THR A 304 5.77 3.77 25.88
CA THR A 304 5.51 3.16 27.21
C THR A 304 4.55 4.05 27.98
N TYR A 305 3.41 3.50 28.41
CA TYR A 305 2.38 4.22 29.16
C TYR A 305 2.09 3.52 30.49
N ALA A 306 2.10 4.27 31.59
CA ALA A 306 1.82 3.73 32.93
C ALA A 306 0.42 4.17 33.38
N VAL A 307 -0.45 3.20 33.67
CA VAL A 307 -1.84 3.44 34.09
C VAL A 307 -2.27 2.40 35.11
N ASN A 308 -2.97 2.81 36.16
CA ASN A 308 -3.49 1.93 37.22
C ASN A 308 -2.45 0.97 37.83
N GLY A 309 -1.19 1.40 37.94
CA GLY A 309 -0.08 0.58 38.47
C GLY A 309 0.46 -0.48 37.49
N LYS A 310 -0.02 -0.51 36.24
CA LYS A 310 0.50 -1.35 35.15
C LYS A 310 1.31 -0.51 34.16
N THR A 311 2.29 -1.14 33.51
CA THR A 311 3.07 -0.55 32.42
C THR A 311 2.71 -1.25 31.12
N LEU A 312 2.23 -0.48 30.14
CA LEU A 312 1.86 -0.96 28.82
C LEU A 312 2.88 -0.49 27.79
N GLN A 313 3.13 -1.31 26.77
CA GLN A 313 4.00 -0.96 25.65
C GLN A 313 3.31 -1.16 24.33
N GLY A 314 3.51 -0.21 23.41
CA GLY A 314 3.09 -0.28 22.02
C GLY A 314 4.30 -0.09 21.12
N HIS A 315 4.31 -0.79 19.98
CA HIS A 315 5.45 -0.82 19.08
C HIS A 315 5.05 -0.43 17.66
N ALA A 316 5.96 0.24 16.97
CA ALA A 316 5.88 0.53 15.54
C ALA A 316 7.27 0.44 14.89
N GLN A 317 7.30 0.41 13.56
CA GLN A 317 8.53 0.43 12.77
C GLN A 317 8.72 1.77 12.06
N LEU A 318 9.94 2.26 12.01
CA LEU A 318 10.35 3.40 11.20
C LEU A 318 11.49 2.98 10.28
N ILE A 319 11.28 3.14 8.98
CA ILE A 319 12.32 2.92 7.96
C ILE A 319 12.74 4.29 7.46
N VAL A 320 14.01 4.64 7.69
CA VAL A 320 14.64 5.83 7.16
C VAL A 320 15.38 5.42 5.89
N GLN A 321 15.03 6.02 4.77
CA GLN A 321 15.70 5.83 3.50
C GLN A 321 16.76 6.92 3.31
N GLU A 322 17.82 6.60 2.58
CA GLU A 322 18.70 7.66 2.07
C GLU A 322 17.83 8.66 1.32
N GLN A 323 18.15 9.95 1.49
CA GLN A 323 17.45 10.95 0.73
C GLN A 323 17.66 10.68 -0.76
N GLN A 324 16.59 10.31 -1.43
CA GLN A 324 16.67 10.00 -2.85
C GLN A 324 17.00 11.29 -3.59
N LEU A 325 18.26 11.42 -4.02
CA LEU A 325 18.65 12.42 -5.00
C LEU A 325 17.73 12.22 -6.21
N PRO A 326 17.19 13.30 -6.81
CA PRO A 326 16.50 13.14 -8.08
C PRO A 326 17.45 12.37 -9.00
N PRO A 327 16.99 11.30 -9.67
CA PRO A 327 17.86 10.57 -10.56
C PRO A 327 18.45 11.58 -11.55
N PRO A 328 19.79 11.62 -11.76
CA PRO A 328 20.34 12.38 -12.88
C PRO A 328 19.70 11.77 -14.13
N SER A 329 18.70 12.45 -14.70
CA SER A 329 17.81 11.82 -15.67
C SER A 329 17.71 12.60 -16.97
N ASN A 330 17.92 11.81 -18.02
CA ASN A 330 17.49 11.96 -19.41
C ASN A 330 17.97 13.22 -20.12
N ASN A 331 19.16 13.10 -20.73
CA ASN A 331 19.47 13.88 -21.92
C ASN A 331 18.47 13.47 -23.00
N THR A 332 17.39 14.24 -23.17
CA THR A 332 16.59 14.12 -24.39
C THR A 332 17.47 14.62 -25.54
N PRO A 333 17.69 13.83 -26.60
CA PRO A 333 18.43 14.32 -27.76
C PRO A 333 17.72 15.54 -28.32
N GLY A 334 18.38 16.69 -28.27
CA GLY A 334 17.90 17.89 -28.94
C GLY A 334 17.93 17.66 -30.44
N SER A 335 16.93 18.18 -31.16
CA SER A 335 16.88 18.06 -32.61
C SER A 335 16.20 19.24 -33.27
N LEU A 336 16.69 19.58 -34.47
CA LEU A 336 15.98 20.36 -35.47
C LEU A 336 15.48 19.36 -36.52
N THR A 337 14.17 19.24 -36.67
CA THR A 337 13.54 18.25 -37.57
C THR A 337 12.63 18.94 -38.57
N PHE A 338 12.47 18.33 -39.75
CA PHE A 338 11.68 18.90 -40.85
C PHE A 338 10.57 17.95 -41.26
N GLN A 339 9.38 18.51 -41.47
CA GLN A 339 8.25 17.81 -42.08
C GLN A 339 7.70 18.67 -43.21
N ALA A 340 7.72 18.13 -44.43
CA ALA A 340 7.22 18.83 -45.61
C ALA A 340 5.85 18.29 -46.04
N VAL A 341 5.04 19.17 -46.61
CA VAL A 341 3.78 18.84 -47.30
C VAL A 341 3.77 19.51 -48.67
N SER A 342 3.09 18.91 -49.63
CA SER A 342 2.92 19.50 -50.96
C SER A 342 2.29 20.89 -50.89
N GLN A 343 2.49 21.69 -51.94
CA GLN A 343 1.99 23.06 -52.03
C GLN A 343 0.48 23.19 -51.76
N ASP A 344 -0.30 22.20 -52.18
CA ASP A 344 -1.76 22.08 -51.99
C ASP A 344 -2.16 21.44 -50.64
N GLY A 345 -1.17 21.01 -49.84
CA GLY A 345 -1.35 20.31 -48.56
C GLY A 345 -1.81 18.85 -48.68
N SER A 346 -1.95 18.30 -49.90
CA SER A 346 -2.54 16.97 -50.11
C SER A 346 -1.60 15.80 -49.77
N THR A 347 -0.29 16.01 -49.85
CA THR A 347 0.71 14.94 -49.75
C THR A 347 1.79 15.29 -48.72
N SER A 348 1.92 14.47 -47.68
CA SER A 348 3.02 14.56 -46.71
C SER A 348 4.28 13.86 -47.24
N ARG A 349 5.46 14.43 -46.97
CA ARG A 349 6.76 13.84 -47.33
C ARG A 349 7.34 13.00 -46.20
N ALA A 350 8.36 12.20 -46.50
CA ALA A 350 9.15 11.54 -45.47
C ALA A 350 9.88 12.59 -44.62
N PRO A 351 10.07 12.36 -43.30
CA PRO A 351 10.80 13.28 -42.43
C PRO A 351 12.18 13.66 -43.00
N GLY A 352 12.53 14.93 -42.91
CA GLY A 352 13.81 15.44 -43.43
C GLY A 352 13.90 15.55 -44.96
N THR A 353 12.81 15.29 -45.70
CA THR A 353 12.77 15.42 -47.15
C THR A 353 11.77 16.48 -47.61
N ALA A 354 12.08 17.16 -48.70
CA ALA A 354 11.21 18.13 -49.35
C ALA A 354 11.38 18.03 -50.88
N LYS A 355 10.41 18.59 -51.57
CA LYS A 355 10.44 18.82 -53.02
C LYS A 355 10.15 20.29 -53.31
N TRP A 356 10.53 20.71 -54.52
CA TRP A 356 10.19 22.04 -55.02
C TRP A 356 8.71 22.37 -54.83
N THR A 357 8.45 23.56 -54.29
CA THR A 357 7.17 24.15 -53.85
C THR A 357 6.52 23.56 -52.60
N ASP A 358 7.12 22.57 -51.94
CA ASP A 358 6.61 22.06 -50.68
C ASP A 358 6.66 23.14 -49.58
N ILE A 359 5.68 23.08 -48.68
CA ILE A 359 5.68 23.85 -47.43
C ILE A 359 6.40 22.99 -46.39
N VAL A 360 7.56 23.46 -45.93
CA VAL A 360 8.39 22.75 -44.95
C VAL A 360 8.17 23.37 -43.59
N THR A 361 7.84 22.54 -42.60
CA THR A 361 7.74 22.94 -41.19
C THR A 361 8.95 22.42 -40.44
N ALA A 362 9.76 23.34 -39.92
CA ALA A 362 10.88 23.07 -39.03
C ALA A 362 10.39 23.03 -37.58
N ASN A 363 10.85 22.04 -36.82
CA ASN A 363 10.54 21.85 -35.41
C ASN A 363 11.85 21.80 -34.61
N LEU A 364 12.04 22.77 -33.73
CA LEU A 364 13.19 22.86 -32.83
C LEU A 364 12.79 22.38 -31.43
N VAL A 365 13.52 21.38 -30.92
CA VAL A 365 13.44 20.92 -29.53
C VAL A 365 14.87 20.81 -29.00
N PRO A 366 15.34 21.73 -28.15
CA PRO A 366 16.68 21.64 -27.55
C PRO A 366 16.84 20.43 -26.62
N PRO A 367 18.07 19.94 -26.40
CA PRO A 367 18.32 18.91 -25.39
C PRO A 367 18.15 19.51 -24.00
N VAL A 368 17.69 18.70 -23.05
CA VAL A 368 17.40 19.14 -21.69
C VAL A 368 18.04 18.18 -20.68
N MET A 369 18.64 18.74 -19.64
CA MET A 369 19.07 18.05 -18.44
C MET A 369 18.17 18.50 -17.29
N GLN A 370 17.36 17.58 -16.75
CA GLN A 370 16.29 17.95 -15.80
C GLN A 370 16.80 18.29 -14.39
N SER A 371 17.90 17.67 -13.96
CA SER A 371 18.47 17.89 -12.63
C SER A 371 19.95 17.56 -12.57
N ILE A 372 20.65 18.20 -11.62
CA ILE A 372 22.06 17.97 -11.30
C ILE A 372 22.19 17.89 -9.79
N ALA A 373 22.85 16.84 -9.30
CA ALA A 373 23.25 16.71 -7.91
C ALA A 373 24.76 16.99 -7.78
N TYR A 374 25.15 17.61 -6.67
CA TYR A 374 26.55 17.85 -6.35
C TYR A 374 27.28 16.52 -6.14
N SER A 375 28.44 16.38 -6.78
CA SER A 375 29.42 15.33 -6.48
C SER A 375 30.82 15.85 -6.81
N GLU A 376 31.85 15.28 -6.16
CA GLU A 376 33.25 15.70 -6.39
C GLU A 376 33.70 15.51 -7.85
N ASN A 377 33.07 14.58 -8.56
CA ASN A 377 33.37 14.25 -9.96
C ASN A 377 32.26 14.70 -10.92
N MET A 378 31.42 15.67 -10.54
CA MET A 378 30.34 16.13 -11.41
C MET A 378 30.91 16.76 -12.69
N VAL A 379 30.35 16.39 -13.83
CA VAL A 379 30.66 17.02 -15.12
C VAL A 379 29.71 18.18 -15.31
N GLU A 380 30.26 19.38 -15.53
CA GLU A 380 29.45 20.56 -15.83
C GLU A 380 28.70 20.37 -17.15
N PRO A 381 27.39 20.68 -17.21
CA PRO A 381 26.65 20.66 -18.46
C PRO A 381 27.23 21.67 -19.44
N ASP A 382 27.21 21.32 -20.73
CA ASP A 382 27.44 22.32 -21.77
C ASP A 382 26.20 23.22 -21.89
N TYR A 383 26.20 24.32 -21.14
CA TYR A 383 25.15 25.35 -21.16
C TYR A 383 25.00 26.05 -22.53
N SER A 384 25.92 25.84 -23.46
CA SER A 384 25.75 26.37 -24.82
C SER A 384 24.87 25.46 -25.68
N THR A 385 24.77 24.17 -25.38
CA THR A 385 24.02 23.23 -26.23
C THR A 385 22.83 22.61 -25.52
N THR A 386 22.82 22.59 -24.18
CA THR A 386 21.83 21.86 -23.37
C THR A 386 21.12 22.79 -22.39
N VAL A 387 19.79 22.75 -22.38
CA VAL A 387 18.96 23.41 -21.35
C VAL A 387 19.19 22.69 -20.03
N ALA A 388 19.77 23.36 -19.05
CA ALA A 388 20.16 22.74 -17.77
C ALA A 388 19.85 23.68 -16.60
N PRO A 389 19.69 23.18 -15.36
CA PRO A 389 19.68 24.04 -14.19
C PRO A 389 21.12 24.52 -13.85
N PRO A 390 21.30 25.56 -13.03
CA PRO A 390 22.62 25.94 -12.54
C PRO A 390 23.20 24.85 -11.62
N LEU A 391 24.53 24.79 -11.56
CA LEU A 391 25.24 23.88 -10.66
C LEU A 391 24.80 24.10 -9.19
N PRO A 392 24.50 23.01 -8.45
CA PRO A 392 24.26 23.12 -7.02
C PRO A 392 25.54 23.50 -6.27
N PRO A 393 25.45 24.21 -5.13
CA PRO A 393 26.61 24.50 -4.28
C PRO A 393 27.16 23.20 -3.63
N SER A 394 28.35 23.28 -3.05
CA SER A 394 28.92 22.17 -2.26
C SER A 394 27.95 21.71 -1.17
N GLY A 395 27.73 20.40 -1.07
CA GLY A 395 26.79 19.80 -0.12
C GLY A 395 27.17 20.03 1.35
N GLY A 396 26.16 20.01 2.23
CA GLY A 396 26.34 20.01 3.68
C GLY A 396 26.24 18.59 4.23
N CYS A 397 25.34 18.37 5.19
CA CYS A 397 25.05 17.03 5.73
C CYS A 397 24.49 16.04 4.70
N ALA A 398 24.02 16.52 3.55
CA ALA A 398 23.69 15.71 2.38
C ALA A 398 24.04 16.47 1.08
N PRO A 399 24.20 15.76 -0.06
CA PRO A 399 24.54 16.39 -1.33
C PRO A 399 23.42 17.32 -1.83
N ALA A 400 23.76 18.59 -2.09
CA ALA A 400 22.82 19.55 -2.67
C ALA A 400 22.48 19.18 -4.12
N TYR A 401 21.30 19.57 -4.61
CA TYR A 401 20.92 19.38 -6.00
C TYR A 401 20.08 20.54 -6.53
N THR A 402 20.13 20.76 -7.84
CA THR A 402 19.25 21.70 -8.54
C THR A 402 18.41 20.96 -9.57
N ARG A 403 17.12 21.29 -9.65
CA ARG A 403 16.19 20.73 -10.64
C ARG A 403 15.42 21.80 -11.38
N ILE A 404 15.16 21.58 -12.67
CA ILE A 404 14.26 22.42 -13.46
C ILE A 404 12.83 22.18 -12.98
N THR A 405 12.11 23.26 -12.70
CA THR A 405 10.66 23.25 -12.40
C THR A 405 9.83 23.63 -13.62
N GLY A 406 10.44 24.36 -14.56
CA GLY A 406 9.83 24.75 -15.83
C GLY A 406 10.88 25.32 -16.78
N TRP A 407 10.69 25.14 -18.08
CA TRP A 407 11.50 25.84 -19.08
C TRP A 407 10.69 26.06 -20.36
N ARG A 408 11.05 27.11 -21.10
CA ARG A 408 10.44 27.44 -22.40
C ARG A 408 11.43 28.17 -23.30
N ILE A 409 11.30 27.96 -24.60
CA ILE A 409 11.91 28.79 -25.64
C ILE A 409 11.16 30.13 -25.64
N VAL A 410 11.89 31.24 -25.61
CA VAL A 410 11.32 32.60 -25.69
C VAL A 410 11.60 33.28 -27.02
N GLY A 411 12.58 32.78 -27.77
CA GLY A 411 12.92 33.27 -29.10
C GLY A 411 13.86 32.29 -29.79
N ALA A 412 13.69 32.16 -31.10
CA ALA A 412 14.59 31.45 -32.00
C ALA A 412 14.33 31.97 -33.42
N ASP A 413 15.38 32.00 -34.23
CA ASP A 413 15.30 32.35 -35.65
C ASP A 413 15.73 31.15 -36.50
N LEU A 414 15.08 30.94 -37.64
CA LEU A 414 15.40 29.89 -38.59
C LEU A 414 15.99 30.51 -39.85
N SER A 415 17.18 30.08 -40.23
CA SER A 415 17.88 30.48 -41.46
C SER A 415 17.91 29.33 -42.47
N TYR A 416 17.49 29.59 -43.70
CA TYR A 416 17.45 28.63 -44.80
C TYR A 416 17.90 29.27 -46.13
N PRO A 417 18.31 28.49 -47.14
CA PRO A 417 18.82 29.03 -48.40
C PRO A 417 17.81 29.91 -49.13
N LYS A 418 18.30 31.03 -49.67
CA LYS A 418 17.49 31.96 -50.44
C LYS A 418 17.51 31.60 -51.92
N GLN A 419 16.34 31.66 -52.55
CA GLN A 419 16.19 31.47 -53.99
C GLN A 419 17.11 32.42 -54.77
N ASN A 420 17.79 31.87 -55.78
CA ASN A 420 18.59 32.67 -56.70
C ASN A 420 17.70 33.65 -57.49
N PRO A 421 18.03 34.96 -57.59
CA PRO A 421 17.23 35.92 -58.35
C PRO A 421 17.05 35.57 -59.83
N GLU A 422 18.00 34.83 -60.41
CA GLU A 422 17.96 34.37 -61.80
C GLU A 422 17.41 32.93 -61.93
N PHE A 423 16.88 32.36 -60.84
CA PHE A 423 16.27 31.03 -60.87
C PHE A 423 15.06 30.99 -61.80
N THR A 424 15.03 30.04 -62.72
CA THR A 424 13.83 29.70 -63.49
C THR A 424 13.62 28.19 -63.50
N PHE A 425 12.41 27.72 -63.80
CA PHE A 425 12.13 26.28 -63.86
C PHE A 425 12.95 25.57 -64.95
N GLY A 426 13.20 26.24 -66.09
CA GLY A 426 14.04 25.72 -67.19
C GLY A 426 15.54 25.92 -67.00
N GLN A 427 15.95 26.67 -65.97
CA GLN A 427 17.33 26.89 -65.57
C GLN A 427 17.42 27.08 -64.03
N PRO A 428 17.24 26.00 -63.25
CA PRO A 428 17.29 26.05 -61.79
C PRO A 428 18.72 26.27 -61.29
N LEU A 429 19.09 27.53 -61.08
CA LEU A 429 20.40 27.92 -60.54
C LEU A 429 20.50 27.67 -59.02
N PRO A 430 21.69 27.34 -58.49
CA PRO A 430 21.87 27.14 -57.05
C PRO A 430 21.49 28.39 -56.22
N PRO A 431 21.01 28.22 -54.97
CA PRO A 431 20.69 29.33 -54.07
C PRO A 431 21.85 30.29 -53.83
N ILE A 432 21.54 31.56 -53.56
CA ILE A 432 22.52 32.59 -53.21
C ILE A 432 22.10 33.30 -51.92
N GLY A 433 22.90 33.10 -50.87
CA GLY A 433 22.63 33.62 -49.54
C GLY A 433 21.51 32.88 -48.82
N ASP A 434 21.12 33.41 -47.66
CA ASP A 434 20.10 32.83 -46.78
C ASP A 434 18.99 33.83 -46.49
N GLU A 435 17.81 33.32 -46.12
CA GLU A 435 16.68 34.05 -45.57
C GLU A 435 16.45 33.61 -44.12
N THR A 436 16.08 34.55 -43.25
CA THR A 436 15.87 34.30 -41.82
C THR A 436 14.48 34.71 -41.39
N ILE A 437 13.77 33.82 -40.70
CA ILE A 437 12.43 34.05 -40.15
C ILE A 437 12.40 33.70 -38.66
N SER A 438 11.59 34.40 -37.87
CA SER A 438 11.39 34.05 -36.47
C SER A 438 10.52 32.81 -36.32
N MET A 439 10.85 31.96 -35.35
CA MET A 439 10.08 30.77 -35.00
C MET A 439 8.96 31.11 -34.02
N ASP A 440 7.80 30.48 -34.20
CA ASP A 440 6.72 30.50 -33.23
C ASP A 440 7.09 29.65 -32.01
N VAL A 441 7.06 30.28 -30.83
CA VAL A 441 7.40 29.67 -29.53
C VAL A 441 6.17 29.35 -28.68
N SER A 442 4.96 29.43 -29.25
CA SER A 442 3.69 29.10 -28.58
C SER A 442 3.68 27.68 -27.98
N GLY A 443 4.44 26.76 -28.58
CA GLY A 443 4.67 25.39 -28.10
C GLY A 443 5.51 25.27 -26.82
N ARG A 444 6.00 26.38 -26.24
CA ARG A 444 6.86 26.47 -25.05
C ARG A 444 8.18 25.72 -25.20
N GLN A 445 8.17 24.40 -25.07
CA GLN A 445 9.35 23.53 -25.17
C GLN A 445 9.71 23.18 -26.63
N LYS A 446 8.91 23.69 -27.56
CA LYS A 446 9.05 23.49 -29.00
C LYS A 446 8.87 24.82 -29.71
N ALA A 447 9.77 25.12 -30.64
CA ALA A 447 9.63 26.25 -31.54
C ALA A 447 9.42 25.76 -32.98
N THR A 448 8.54 26.41 -33.74
CA THR A 448 8.18 26.01 -35.10
C THR A 448 8.24 27.16 -36.08
N ALA A 449 8.74 26.90 -37.27
CA ALA A 449 8.67 27.86 -38.38
C ALA A 449 8.36 27.12 -39.67
N SER A 450 7.58 27.75 -40.55
CA SER A 450 7.24 27.19 -41.85
C SER A 450 7.72 28.12 -42.95
N PHE A 451 8.34 27.55 -43.98
CA PHE A 451 8.78 28.25 -45.17
C PHE A 451 8.44 27.42 -46.41
N LYS A 452 8.55 28.04 -47.60
CA LYS A 452 8.38 27.32 -48.87
C LYS A 452 9.76 26.94 -49.41
N GLU A 453 9.94 25.69 -49.79
CA GLU A 453 11.14 25.26 -50.51
C GLU A 453 11.04 25.79 -51.95
N LEU A 454 11.77 26.87 -52.22
CA LEU A 454 11.75 27.61 -53.48
C LEU A 454 13.17 27.87 -53.99
N TRP A 455 14.17 27.08 -53.59
CA TRP A 455 15.54 27.32 -54.04
C TRP A 455 16.19 26.15 -54.79
N ALA A 456 15.63 24.94 -54.74
CA ALA A 456 16.24 23.76 -55.34
C ALA A 456 15.26 22.79 -56.00
N MET A 457 15.68 22.19 -57.12
CA MET A 457 14.94 21.14 -57.82
C MET A 457 15.77 19.85 -57.96
N ASP A 458 16.75 19.66 -57.08
CA ASP A 458 17.66 18.50 -57.08
C ASP A 458 16.88 17.17 -57.01
N GLY A 459 17.17 16.24 -57.93
CA GLY A 459 16.47 14.97 -58.10
C GLY A 459 15.31 14.96 -59.11
N ALA A 460 15.09 16.06 -59.87
CA ALA A 460 13.93 16.21 -60.76
C ALA A 460 14.17 15.91 -62.25
N TYR A 461 15.42 15.67 -62.69
CA TYR A 461 15.79 15.46 -64.10
C TYR A 461 15.30 16.58 -65.04
N ILE A 462 15.93 17.75 -64.95
CA ILE A 462 15.53 18.96 -65.69
C ILE A 462 16.39 19.12 -66.94
N LEU A 463 15.76 19.34 -68.11
CA LEU A 463 16.48 19.73 -69.33
C LEU A 463 16.72 21.24 -69.31
N ASP A 464 17.97 21.65 -69.23
CA ASP A 464 18.37 23.05 -69.32
C ASP A 464 18.20 23.55 -70.76
N TRP A 465 17.35 24.56 -70.97
CA TRP A 465 16.99 25.04 -72.30
C TRP A 465 18.10 25.78 -73.04
N PHE A 466 19.16 26.22 -72.35
CA PHE A 466 20.26 26.97 -72.95
C PHE A 466 21.44 26.07 -73.32
N THR A 467 21.60 24.95 -72.61
CA THR A 467 22.72 24.02 -72.77
C THR A 467 22.31 22.68 -73.40
N ASP A 468 21.02 22.39 -73.47
CA ASP A 468 20.45 21.11 -73.94
C ASP A 468 20.99 19.90 -73.15
N GLN A 469 21.25 20.10 -71.85
CA GLN A 469 21.77 19.10 -70.94
C GLN A 469 20.80 18.81 -69.79
N LEU A 470 20.76 17.56 -69.34
CA LEU A 470 20.03 17.17 -68.14
C LEU A 470 20.82 17.58 -66.88
N ILE A 471 20.22 18.42 -66.05
CA ILE A 471 20.78 18.93 -64.79
C ILE A 471 19.96 18.50 -63.57
N ASN A 472 20.51 18.70 -62.37
CA ASN A 472 19.86 18.46 -61.07
C ASN A 472 19.31 17.04 -60.92
N GLN A 473 20.07 16.05 -61.41
CA GLN A 473 19.63 14.65 -61.44
C GLN A 473 19.76 13.96 -60.07
N GLU A 474 20.67 14.43 -59.22
CA GLU A 474 20.93 13.85 -57.91
C GLU A 474 20.25 14.66 -56.80
N PRO A 475 19.56 14.01 -55.85
CA PRO A 475 19.07 14.67 -54.63
C PRO A 475 20.21 15.33 -53.85
N LYS A 476 19.91 16.43 -53.15
CA LYS A 476 20.93 17.22 -52.44
C LYS A 476 20.47 17.67 -51.06
N ASN A 477 21.39 17.62 -50.10
CA ASN A 477 21.17 18.13 -48.74
C ASN A 477 21.49 19.61 -48.64
N TYR A 478 20.59 20.34 -48.00
CA TYR A 478 20.72 21.76 -47.67
C TYR A 478 20.76 21.94 -46.16
N ASN A 479 21.72 22.72 -45.67
CA ASN A 479 21.84 23.05 -44.25
C ASN A 479 20.79 24.11 -43.90
N ILE A 480 19.98 23.83 -42.89
CA ILE A 480 19.05 24.78 -42.29
C ILE A 480 19.46 24.93 -40.83
N THR A 481 19.54 26.18 -40.36
CA THR A 481 20.12 26.50 -39.06
C THR A 481 19.13 27.27 -38.21
N ALA A 482 18.82 26.77 -37.02
CA ALA A 482 18.17 27.52 -35.96
C ALA A 482 19.23 28.29 -35.17
N SER A 483 19.03 29.59 -34.95
CA SER A 483 19.96 30.51 -34.28
C SER A 483 19.21 31.45 -33.34
N ASN A 484 19.94 32.30 -32.59
CA ASN A 484 19.37 33.20 -31.58
C ASN A 484 18.42 32.48 -30.58
N ILE A 485 18.74 31.22 -30.27
CA ILE A 485 17.88 30.36 -29.47
C ILE A 485 18.01 30.78 -28.02
N THR A 486 16.97 31.44 -27.52
CA THR A 486 16.89 31.92 -26.14
C THR A 486 15.88 31.08 -25.38
N VAL A 487 16.28 30.53 -24.25
CA VAL A 487 15.40 29.77 -23.35
C VAL A 487 15.35 30.42 -21.98
N GLN A 488 14.17 30.38 -21.36
CA GLN A 488 13.97 30.73 -19.96
C GLN A 488 13.92 29.44 -19.15
N VAL A 489 14.76 29.36 -18.11
CA VAL A 489 14.82 28.21 -17.20
C VAL A 489 14.37 28.65 -15.81
N GLU A 490 13.43 27.92 -15.23
CA GLU A 490 12.95 28.04 -13.87
C GLU A 490 13.39 26.80 -13.09
N TYR A 491 13.92 26.98 -11.89
CA TYR A 491 14.54 25.90 -11.15
C TYR A 491 14.39 26.06 -9.63
N ASN A 492 14.56 24.94 -8.93
CA ASN A 492 14.72 24.89 -7.49
C ASN A 492 16.09 24.30 -7.14
N THR A 493 16.85 25.01 -6.31
CA THR A 493 18.06 24.50 -5.65
C THR A 493 17.69 24.04 -4.25
N VAL A 494 18.05 22.81 -3.91
CA VAL A 494 17.85 22.21 -2.59
C VAL A 494 19.22 22.01 -1.95
N THR A 495 19.40 22.62 -0.78
CA THR A 495 20.63 22.54 0.02
C THR A 495 20.34 21.95 1.38
N PHE A 496 21.33 21.29 1.96
CA PHE A 496 21.21 20.60 3.24
C PHE A 496 22.14 21.22 4.26
N HIS A 497 21.64 21.50 5.45
CA HIS A 497 22.44 22.04 6.56
C HIS A 497 22.07 21.34 7.86
N GLU A 498 23.05 21.24 8.77
CA GLU A 498 22.82 20.70 10.10
C GLU A 498 22.23 21.79 11.00
N VAL A 499 21.17 21.43 11.70
CA VAL A 499 20.63 22.22 12.82
C VAL A 499 20.76 21.37 14.06
N CYS A 500 21.50 21.87 15.05
CA CYS A 500 21.75 21.18 16.31
C CYS A 500 20.96 21.82 17.45
N SER A 501 20.39 20.99 18.33
CA SER A 501 19.81 21.44 19.60
C SER A 501 20.89 21.75 20.63
N ASP A 502 20.52 22.45 21.71
CA ASP A 502 21.40 22.75 22.84
C ASP A 502 21.94 21.46 23.53
N ASP A 503 21.23 20.33 23.36
CA ASP A 503 21.61 19.02 23.88
C ASP A 503 22.60 18.26 22.97
N GLY A 504 23.00 18.85 21.83
CA GLY A 504 23.99 18.28 20.90
C GLY A 504 23.40 17.34 19.84
N ASP A 505 22.07 17.22 19.74
CA ASP A 505 21.41 16.45 18.69
C ASP A 505 21.29 17.28 17.41
N CYS A 506 22.02 16.86 16.37
CA CYS A 506 21.98 17.47 15.05
C CYS A 506 21.03 16.73 14.10
N VAL A 507 20.22 17.48 13.37
CA VAL A 507 19.35 17.00 12.29
C VAL A 507 19.72 17.67 10.98
N CYS A 508 19.74 16.88 9.91
CA CYS A 508 19.98 17.39 8.57
C CYS A 508 18.68 17.94 8.00
N VAL A 509 18.60 19.25 7.79
CA VAL A 509 17.39 19.91 7.27
C VAL A 509 17.62 20.42 5.87
N SER A 510 16.58 20.32 5.03
CA SER A 510 16.61 20.82 3.67
C SER A 510 16.13 22.28 3.60
N GLN A 511 16.72 23.05 2.71
CA GLN A 511 16.27 24.38 2.34
C GLN A 511 16.11 24.44 0.83
N THR A 512 14.97 24.94 0.36
CA THR A 512 14.70 25.11 -1.06
C THR A 512 14.75 26.59 -1.43
N LYS A 513 15.48 26.93 -2.48
CA LYS A 513 15.52 28.25 -3.10
C LYS A 513 15.12 28.16 -4.56
N SER A 514 14.11 28.93 -4.95
CA SER A 514 13.70 29.04 -6.35
C SER A 514 14.47 30.14 -7.07
N GLY A 515 14.68 29.95 -8.37
CA GLY A 515 15.31 30.94 -9.24
C GLY A 515 14.88 30.79 -10.69
N SER A 516 15.23 31.78 -11.50
CA SER A 516 15.08 31.71 -12.95
C SER A 516 16.17 32.50 -13.65
N TYR A 517 16.53 32.07 -14.86
CA TYR A 517 17.51 32.78 -15.69
C TYR A 517 17.24 32.57 -17.18
N MET A 518 17.87 33.40 -18.00
CA MET A 518 17.85 33.29 -19.46
C MET A 518 19.14 32.62 -19.93
N GLN A 519 19.00 31.63 -20.80
CA GLN A 519 20.10 30.88 -21.38
C GLN A 519 20.09 31.05 -22.90
N GLN A 520 21.27 31.29 -23.47
CA GLN A 520 21.50 31.37 -24.91
C GLN A 520 22.10 30.06 -25.39
N LEU A 521 21.47 29.42 -26.36
CA LEU A 521 21.98 28.21 -26.98
C LEU A 521 22.67 28.51 -28.31
N SER A 522 23.75 27.77 -28.56
CA SER A 522 24.48 27.72 -29.81
C SER A 522 23.55 27.35 -30.96
N PRO A 523 23.83 27.81 -32.20
CA PRO A 523 23.02 27.46 -33.36
C PRO A 523 22.97 25.94 -33.59
N ILE A 524 21.79 25.45 -33.99
CA ILE A 524 21.55 24.04 -34.30
C ILE A 524 21.29 23.92 -35.81
N THR A 525 22.15 23.19 -36.51
CA THR A 525 22.04 22.95 -37.95
C THR A 525 21.58 21.51 -38.21
N ALA A 526 20.60 21.36 -39.11
CA ALA A 526 20.17 20.07 -39.62
C ALA A 526 20.05 20.11 -41.15
N GLN A 527 20.11 18.94 -41.78
CA GLN A 527 20.04 18.81 -43.24
C GLN A 527 18.62 18.52 -43.70
N LEU A 528 18.18 19.25 -44.73
CA LEU A 528 16.96 18.98 -45.48
C LEU A 528 17.34 18.42 -46.86
N LEU A 529 16.88 17.22 -47.17
CA LEU A 529 17.09 16.58 -48.46
C LEU A 529 16.05 17.06 -49.46
N VAL A 530 16.48 17.75 -50.51
CA VAL A 530 15.64 18.06 -51.68
C VAL A 530 15.82 16.96 -52.72
N ASN A 531 14.72 16.30 -53.10
CA ASN A 531 14.75 15.11 -53.96
C ASN A 531 13.71 15.10 -55.10
N GLY A 532 13.44 16.28 -55.65
CA GLY A 532 12.75 16.45 -56.92
C GLY A 532 11.73 17.59 -56.87
N THR A 533 10.74 17.52 -57.77
CA THR A 533 9.66 18.50 -57.85
C THR A 533 8.34 17.98 -57.28
N GLY A 534 7.54 18.87 -56.69
CA GLY A 534 6.17 18.56 -56.29
C GLY A 534 5.29 18.15 -57.47
N VAL A 535 4.26 17.34 -57.20
CA VAL A 535 3.21 16.99 -58.19
C VAL A 535 2.32 18.22 -58.36
N ASN A 536 1.99 18.62 -59.59
CA ASN A 536 1.17 19.81 -59.91
C ASN A 536 1.75 21.15 -59.39
N SER A 537 3.07 21.34 -59.49
CA SER A 537 3.69 22.65 -59.20
C SER A 537 3.00 23.73 -60.04
N LEU A 538 2.40 24.74 -59.38
CA LEU A 538 1.69 25.86 -60.02
C LEU A 538 2.59 26.78 -60.87
N ALA A 539 3.88 26.45 -60.97
CA ALA A 539 4.87 27.13 -61.79
C ALA A 539 5.04 26.48 -63.20
N GLN A 540 4.22 25.48 -63.56
CA GLN A 540 4.14 24.91 -64.91
C GLN A 540 3.26 25.72 -65.85
#